data_AF-A0A958CZY6-F1
#
_entry.id   AF-A0A958CZY6-F1
#
_cell.length_a   1.000
_cell.length_b   1.000
_cell.length_c   1.000
_cell.angle_alpha   90.00
_cell.angle_beta   90.00
_cell.angle_gamma   90.00
#
_symmetry.space_group_name_H-M   'P 1'
#
loop_
_entity.id
_entity.type
_entity.pdbx_description
1 polymer ?
#
loop_
_entity_poly.entity_id
_entity_poly.type
_entity_poly.pdbx_seq_one_letter_code
_entity_poly.pdbx_strand_id
1 'polypeptide(L)'
;MRPTSSKWFALAASSIFLLGALTACGGKSEPTAAPTETSAPQPTATEIVPATSTPVPATATPVPPTATPVPTDTPVTDMGETSTLPDVPLPDDAEDTAYEFEEITFTSPSDVATLMSFYRDALPNDGWEEQTDLSLESDTFSYAEFERDGENISLTLISSDSTSQATVDLRGAPSLTGITVADSSGGDATGESSGATIADWPTPPDATDVNISGETLSFTTQLTLTEVAEFYRPTYEEMGLNTSCLDDVAEYTSVSCSFSNGDVTISFFAFEGFDGTEVEIEFTNNALGSTNETGELGVEEEEGLPLPDDHTGYSYEGGEFLTTVNLTSPSSMGALLEFFQIELASRGWTLDDSEGTDTDATLQFSGPDGELVVTLQAGDETTVVMSKRDPAGAEAAGILPAAGQSRLYFVNFTDSDMTVAIDGQTIEIAPGAGMDSPDDAPTLDLDPGTYDVTTTVDGSSVTDQITIGADETWGLLLDEQGALPLQMY
;
A
#
# COMPACT_ATOMS: atom_id res chain seq x y z
N MET A 1 -36.92 -14.73 -13.75
CA MET A 1 -36.41 -15.99 -13.16
C MET A 1 -35.44 -16.63 -14.13
N ARG A 2 -34.18 -16.20 -14.05
CA ARG A 2 -32.98 -16.81 -14.67
C ARG A 2 -32.00 -17.11 -13.50
N PRO A 3 -30.97 -17.94 -13.69
CA PRO A 3 -30.10 -18.39 -12.59
C PRO A 3 -29.16 -17.28 -12.10
N THR A 4 -28.60 -17.53 -10.91
CA THR A 4 -27.58 -16.70 -10.24
C THR A 4 -26.18 -17.26 -10.47
N SER A 5 -25.21 -16.38 -10.71
CA SER A 5 -23.77 -16.69 -10.66
C SER A 5 -23.01 -15.46 -10.15
N SER A 6 -22.76 -15.43 -8.85
CA SER A 6 -21.66 -14.67 -8.24
C SER A 6 -20.81 -15.70 -7.50
N LYS A 7 -19.49 -15.65 -7.71
CA LYS A 7 -18.54 -16.70 -7.32
C LYS A 7 -17.08 -16.24 -7.24
N TRP A 8 -16.87 -14.97 -6.91
CA TRP A 8 -15.66 -14.54 -6.21
C TRP A 8 -16.03 -14.29 -4.73
N PHE A 9 -15.04 -14.34 -3.83
CA PHE A 9 -15.14 -14.26 -2.36
C PHE A 9 -15.75 -15.46 -1.58
N ALA A 10 -15.16 -15.68 -0.38
CA ALA A 10 -15.55 -16.60 0.72
C ALA A 10 -15.57 -18.12 0.41
N LEU A 11 -14.78 -18.99 1.06
CA LEU A 11 -14.57 -19.12 2.51
C LEU A 11 -13.40 -20.09 2.84
N ALA A 12 -12.87 -20.04 4.07
CA ALA A 12 -11.63 -20.70 4.49
C ALA A 12 -11.74 -22.17 5.01
N ALA A 13 -10.58 -22.83 5.01
CA ALA A 13 -10.11 -23.92 5.90
C ALA A 13 -10.98 -25.17 6.17
N SER A 14 -10.50 -26.35 5.74
CA SER A 14 -10.70 -27.64 6.45
C SER A 14 -9.77 -28.77 5.99
N SER A 15 -8.75 -29.08 6.78
CA SER A 15 -7.84 -30.20 6.54
C SER A 15 -8.48 -31.56 6.89
N ILE A 16 -8.73 -32.41 5.89
CA ILE A 16 -9.15 -33.82 6.10
C ILE A 16 -8.29 -34.78 5.27
N PHE A 17 -7.47 -35.58 5.96
CA PHE A 17 -6.77 -36.74 5.41
C PHE A 17 -7.76 -37.83 4.97
N LEU A 18 -7.63 -38.36 3.74
CA LEU A 18 -8.03 -39.74 3.45
C LEU A 18 -7.28 -40.34 2.24
N LEU A 19 -6.78 -41.58 2.38
CA LEU A 19 -6.16 -42.34 1.30
C LEU A 19 -7.21 -42.88 0.30
N GLY A 20 -6.90 -42.85 -1.00
CA GLY A 20 -7.82 -43.31 -2.04
C GLY A 20 -7.18 -43.66 -3.39
N ALA A 21 -6.18 -44.55 -3.42
CA ALA A 21 -5.58 -44.98 -4.69
C ALA A 21 -6.51 -45.87 -5.53
N LEU A 22 -6.74 -45.49 -6.79
CA LEU A 22 -7.40 -46.32 -7.81
C LEU A 22 -6.74 -46.13 -9.18
N THR A 23 -6.78 -47.16 -10.04
CA THR A 23 -5.95 -47.23 -11.25
C THR A 23 -6.73 -47.77 -12.46
N ALA A 24 -6.30 -47.32 -13.65
CA ALA A 24 -6.39 -47.98 -14.96
C ALA A 24 -7.66 -47.85 -15.83
N CYS A 25 -7.37 -47.70 -17.14
CA CYS A 25 -8.22 -47.88 -18.33
C CYS A 25 -9.41 -46.91 -18.51
N GLY A 26 -9.68 -46.32 -19.69
CA GLY A 26 -9.05 -46.44 -21.02
C GLY A 26 -10.01 -47.03 -22.06
N GLY A 27 -10.48 -46.23 -23.03
CA GLY A 27 -11.60 -46.62 -23.91
C GLY A 27 -11.82 -45.75 -25.15
N LYS A 28 -10.88 -45.80 -26.10
CA LYS A 28 -10.94 -45.22 -27.46
C LYS A 28 -12.24 -45.55 -28.23
N SER A 29 -12.97 -44.53 -28.70
CA SER A 29 -13.92 -44.64 -29.84
C SER A 29 -14.35 -43.28 -30.43
N GLU A 30 -14.03 -43.08 -31.71
CA GLU A 30 -14.64 -42.14 -32.67
C GLU A 30 -15.48 -42.97 -33.69
N PRO A 31 -16.25 -42.43 -34.66
CA PRO A 31 -16.57 -41.02 -34.97
C PRO A 31 -18.06 -40.75 -35.35
N THR A 32 -18.32 -39.55 -35.89
CA THR A 32 -19.40 -39.23 -36.89
C THR A 32 -20.87 -39.19 -36.43
N ALA A 33 -21.43 -37.97 -36.33
CA ALA A 33 -22.44 -37.46 -37.29
C ALA A 33 -23.04 -36.08 -36.88
N ALA A 34 -22.98 -35.09 -37.78
CA ALA A 34 -24.01 -34.05 -37.90
C ALA A 34 -25.11 -34.57 -38.87
N PRO A 35 -26.35 -34.02 -38.90
CA PRO A 35 -26.55 -32.79 -39.69
C PRO A 35 -27.77 -31.89 -39.32
N THR A 36 -27.91 -30.80 -40.09
CA THR A 36 -29.17 -30.16 -40.54
C THR A 36 -29.88 -29.15 -39.63
N GLU A 37 -29.97 -27.92 -40.16
CA GLU A 37 -30.81 -26.79 -39.73
C GLU A 37 -32.32 -27.10 -39.85
N THR A 38 -33.19 -26.36 -39.14
CA THR A 38 -34.50 -25.93 -39.68
C THR A 38 -35.06 -24.69 -38.95
N SER A 39 -35.52 -23.75 -39.77
CA SER A 39 -36.21 -22.46 -39.56
C SER A 39 -37.05 -22.21 -38.29
N ALA A 40 -37.09 -20.92 -37.91
CA ALA A 40 -38.05 -20.32 -36.99
C ALA A 40 -39.50 -20.23 -37.55
N PRO A 41 -40.47 -19.86 -36.69
CA PRO A 41 -41.53 -18.95 -37.13
C PRO A 41 -41.89 -17.83 -36.14
N GLN A 42 -41.68 -16.59 -36.57
CA GLN A 42 -42.53 -15.42 -36.26
C GLN A 42 -43.80 -15.53 -37.16
N PRO A 43 -45.03 -15.04 -36.83
CA PRO A 43 -45.35 -13.86 -36.02
C PRO A 43 -46.55 -13.95 -35.07
N THR A 44 -46.83 -12.88 -34.32
CA THR A 44 -48.07 -12.06 -34.39
C THR A 44 -48.07 -10.95 -33.33
N ALA A 45 -48.51 -9.74 -33.67
CA ALA A 45 -48.69 -8.62 -32.74
C ALA A 45 -50.18 -8.30 -32.51
N THR A 46 -50.55 -7.74 -31.35
CA THR A 46 -51.89 -7.15 -31.11
C THR A 46 -51.85 -6.01 -30.08
N GLU A 47 -51.69 -4.81 -30.63
CA GLU A 47 -52.37 -3.53 -30.32
C GLU A 47 -53.15 -3.32 -28.98
N ILE A 48 -52.72 -2.31 -28.18
CA ILE A 48 -53.43 -1.13 -27.57
C ILE A 48 -54.88 -1.37 -27.00
N VAL A 49 -55.33 -0.90 -25.81
CA VAL A 49 -55.61 0.47 -25.28
C VAL A 49 -55.77 0.47 -23.72
N PRO A 50 -55.83 1.62 -22.99
CA PRO A 50 -55.53 1.73 -21.56
C PRO A 50 -56.73 2.00 -20.61
N ALA A 51 -56.45 2.23 -19.32
CA ALA A 51 -57.35 2.89 -18.37
C ALA A 51 -56.58 3.83 -17.41
N THR A 52 -57.08 5.06 -17.23
CA THR A 52 -56.52 6.08 -16.30
C THR A 52 -57.58 6.50 -15.30
N SER A 53 -57.28 6.56 -13.99
CA SER A 53 -58.19 7.18 -13.01
C SER A 53 -57.51 7.60 -11.69
N THR A 54 -57.42 8.90 -11.46
CA THR A 54 -57.04 9.59 -10.21
C THR A 54 -57.99 10.79 -10.06
N PRO A 55 -58.74 10.99 -8.94
CA PRO A 55 -58.27 11.98 -7.94
C PRO A 55 -58.77 11.86 -6.46
N VAL A 56 -57.89 12.16 -5.48
CA VAL A 56 -57.85 13.33 -4.53
C VAL A 56 -59.19 13.84 -3.89
N PRO A 57 -59.27 14.38 -2.63
CA PRO A 57 -58.53 14.20 -1.34
C PRO A 57 -59.44 14.17 -0.05
N ALA A 58 -58.86 14.16 1.17
CA ALA A 58 -59.29 14.96 2.36
C ALA A 58 -58.33 14.77 3.58
N THR A 59 -58.34 15.52 4.71
CA THR A 59 -58.23 16.98 4.99
C THR A 59 -58.04 17.22 6.52
N ALA A 60 -56.87 17.74 6.92
CA ALA A 60 -56.56 18.69 8.03
C ALA A 60 -57.27 18.70 9.43
N THR A 61 -56.47 18.46 10.51
CA THR A 61 -56.33 19.21 11.83
C THR A 61 -57.56 19.68 12.67
N PRO A 62 -57.44 20.30 13.89
CA PRO A 62 -56.31 20.51 14.85
C PRO A 62 -56.52 19.70 16.18
N VAL A 63 -56.13 19.99 17.45
CA VAL A 63 -55.68 21.18 18.25
C VAL A 63 -54.81 20.75 19.49
N PRO A 64 -53.78 21.52 19.94
CA PRO A 64 -52.99 21.34 21.20
C PRO A 64 -53.57 22.21 22.38
N PRO A 65 -52.91 22.59 23.53
CA PRO A 65 -51.51 22.42 24.04
C PRO A 65 -51.38 22.15 25.58
N THR A 66 -50.28 22.63 26.24
CA THR A 66 -50.04 22.86 27.71
C THR A 66 -49.52 21.64 28.53
N ALA A 67 -48.39 21.69 29.28
CA ALA A 67 -47.32 22.70 29.49
C ALA A 67 -45.98 22.09 30.00
N THR A 68 -44.89 22.88 29.89
CA THR A 68 -43.52 22.67 30.43
C THR A 68 -43.39 23.02 31.93
N PRO A 69 -42.40 22.46 32.68
CA PRO A 69 -41.00 22.98 32.74
C PRO A 69 -39.93 21.84 32.61
N VAL A 70 -38.65 22.00 32.24
CA VAL A 70 -37.58 23.04 32.43
C VAL A 70 -36.92 23.03 33.83
N PRO A 71 -35.58 22.84 33.96
CA PRO A 71 -34.64 22.03 33.17
C PRO A 71 -33.77 21.11 34.08
N THR A 72 -32.79 20.37 33.52
CA THR A 72 -31.59 19.90 34.25
C THR A 72 -30.47 19.61 33.25
N ASP A 73 -29.34 20.28 33.37
CA ASP A 73 -28.15 20.04 32.55
C ASP A 73 -27.27 18.94 33.15
N THR A 74 -26.90 17.95 32.34
CA THR A 74 -25.58 17.28 32.40
C THR A 74 -25.34 16.65 31.03
N PRO A 75 -24.27 16.99 30.29
CA PRO A 75 -23.86 16.16 29.16
C PRO A 75 -23.34 14.82 29.71
N VAL A 76 -23.66 13.72 29.03
CA VAL A 76 -22.85 12.51 29.14
C VAL A 76 -21.73 12.71 28.13
N THR A 77 -20.54 13.07 28.61
CA THR A 77 -19.31 12.89 27.83
C THR A 77 -19.14 11.38 27.67
N ASP A 78 -19.31 10.87 26.44
CA ASP A 78 -18.98 9.48 26.16
C ASP A 78 -17.46 9.31 26.09
N MET A 79 -16.98 8.09 26.26
CA MET A 79 -15.55 7.81 26.37
C MET A 79 -14.90 7.65 25.00
N GLY A 80 -14.11 8.64 24.59
CA GLY A 80 -13.22 8.54 23.44
C GLY A 80 -12.10 9.56 23.53
N GLU A 81 -10.87 9.06 23.57
CA GLU A 81 -9.65 9.72 23.10
C GLU A 81 -8.66 8.57 22.84
N THR A 82 -8.75 8.06 21.62
CA THR A 82 -7.83 7.09 21.01
C THR A 82 -6.47 7.73 20.80
N SER A 83 -5.42 6.92 20.59
CA SER A 83 -4.17 7.42 20.00
C SER A 83 -4.52 8.10 18.67
N THR A 84 -4.28 9.41 18.59
CA THR A 84 -4.50 10.17 17.36
C THR A 84 -3.26 10.06 16.50
N LEU A 85 -3.40 9.39 15.36
CA LEU A 85 -2.67 9.73 14.14
C LEU A 85 -2.77 11.25 13.87
N PRO A 86 -1.87 11.84 13.06
CA PRO A 86 -2.04 13.19 12.54
C PRO A 86 -3.49 13.48 12.13
N ASP A 87 -3.99 14.69 12.40
CA ASP A 87 -5.39 15.10 12.17
C ASP A 87 -5.78 15.04 10.66
N VAL A 88 -6.01 13.83 10.17
CA VAL A 88 -6.62 13.54 8.88
C VAL A 88 -8.13 13.69 9.07
N PRO A 89 -8.78 14.64 8.40
CA PRO A 89 -10.21 14.84 8.54
C PRO A 89 -10.97 13.64 7.99
N LEU A 90 -11.94 13.13 8.74
CA LEU A 90 -12.88 12.10 8.28
C LEU A 90 -14.21 12.74 7.88
N PRO A 91 -14.85 12.30 6.79
CA PRO A 91 -16.15 12.81 6.39
C PRO A 91 -17.26 12.38 7.36
N ASP A 92 -18.31 13.20 7.50
CA ASP A 92 -19.49 12.97 8.35
C ASP A 92 -20.25 11.65 8.04
N ASP A 93 -19.96 11.00 6.90
CA ASP A 93 -20.58 9.76 6.43
C ASP A 93 -19.62 8.56 6.33
N ALA A 94 -18.45 8.62 6.98
CA ALA A 94 -17.56 7.47 7.13
C ALA A 94 -18.23 6.35 7.96
N GLU A 95 -18.30 5.15 7.38
CA GLU A 95 -18.78 3.89 7.97
C GLU A 95 -17.65 2.84 7.96
N ASP A 96 -17.66 1.93 8.95
CA ASP A 96 -16.68 0.83 9.13
C ASP A 96 -15.19 1.28 9.14
N THR A 97 -14.89 2.43 9.74
CA THR A 97 -13.51 2.96 9.90
C THR A 97 -12.60 2.04 10.72
N ALA A 98 -11.41 1.77 10.20
CA ALA A 98 -10.30 1.11 10.87
C ALA A 98 -9.04 2.01 10.88
N TYR A 99 -8.13 1.73 11.82
CA TYR A 99 -6.87 2.44 12.02
C TYR A 99 -5.79 1.38 12.28
N GLU A 100 -4.85 1.21 11.36
CA GLU A 100 -3.77 0.21 11.48
C GLU A 100 -2.43 0.87 11.10
N PHE A 101 -1.50 0.93 12.06
CA PHE A 101 -0.24 1.68 11.95
C PHE A 101 -0.46 3.14 11.51
N GLU A 102 -0.03 3.49 10.30
CA GLU A 102 -0.14 4.83 9.69
C GLU A 102 -1.27 4.92 8.65
N GLU A 103 -2.07 3.84 8.49
CA GLU A 103 -3.21 3.77 7.58
C GLU A 103 -4.56 4.02 8.29
N ILE A 104 -5.43 4.78 7.62
CA ILE A 104 -6.85 4.94 7.95
C ILE A 104 -7.68 4.42 6.77
N THR A 105 -8.44 3.35 6.99
CA THR A 105 -9.40 2.82 6.00
C THR A 105 -10.83 3.03 6.44
N PHE A 106 -11.73 3.38 5.51
CA PHE A 106 -13.17 3.48 5.76
C PHE A 106 -14.00 3.28 4.49
N THR A 107 -15.32 3.18 4.65
CA THR A 107 -16.29 3.19 3.56
C THR A 107 -17.21 4.42 3.68
N SER A 108 -17.78 4.89 2.58
CA SER A 108 -18.72 6.01 2.57
C SER A 108 -19.78 5.84 1.47
N PRO A 109 -21.03 6.29 1.71
CA PRO A 109 -22.08 6.35 0.69
C PRO A 109 -21.91 7.55 -0.28
N SER A 110 -20.94 8.44 -0.07
CA SER A 110 -20.58 9.50 -1.01
C SER A 110 -19.78 8.96 -2.20
N ASP A 111 -19.90 9.62 -3.35
CA ASP A 111 -19.10 9.30 -4.53
C ASP A 111 -17.64 9.78 -4.41
N VAL A 112 -16.76 9.19 -5.22
CA VAL A 112 -15.31 9.45 -5.21
C VAL A 112 -14.98 10.94 -5.43
N ALA A 113 -15.71 11.62 -6.32
CA ALA A 113 -15.54 13.05 -6.55
C ALA A 113 -15.94 13.91 -5.33
N THR A 114 -17.02 13.54 -4.63
CA THR A 114 -17.44 14.19 -3.38
C THR A 114 -16.40 13.98 -2.27
N LEU A 115 -15.83 12.79 -2.14
CA LEU A 115 -14.77 12.48 -1.17
C LEU A 115 -13.45 13.21 -1.49
N MET A 116 -13.01 13.23 -2.75
CA MET A 116 -11.82 13.98 -3.16
C MET A 116 -12.01 15.49 -2.95
N SER A 117 -13.21 16.03 -3.24
CA SER A 117 -13.54 17.43 -2.93
C SER A 117 -13.51 17.71 -1.42
N PHE A 118 -13.95 16.78 -0.58
CA PHE A 118 -13.87 16.92 0.88
C PHE A 118 -12.41 17.02 1.36
N TYR A 119 -11.53 16.12 0.91
CA TYR A 119 -10.11 16.16 1.30
C TYR A 119 -9.40 17.43 0.80
N ARG A 120 -9.66 17.86 -0.45
CA ARG A 120 -9.12 19.10 -1.01
C ARG A 120 -9.68 20.38 -0.35
N ASP A 121 -10.91 20.38 0.15
CA ASP A 121 -11.46 21.50 0.93
C ASP A 121 -10.95 21.49 2.38
N ALA A 122 -10.63 20.32 2.94
CA ALA A 122 -10.29 20.13 4.36
C ALA A 122 -8.79 20.23 4.65
N LEU A 123 -7.95 19.37 4.05
CA LEU A 123 -6.52 19.23 4.35
C LEU A 123 -5.74 20.57 4.24
N PRO A 124 -6.01 21.48 3.29
CA PRO A 124 -5.32 22.78 3.21
C PRO A 124 -5.67 23.77 4.33
N ASN A 125 -6.65 23.51 5.19
CA ASN A 125 -6.84 24.29 6.42
C ASN A 125 -5.81 23.91 7.50
N ASP A 126 -5.33 22.66 7.46
CA ASP A 126 -4.47 22.02 8.45
C ASP A 126 -3.00 21.94 7.98
N GLY A 127 -2.67 22.73 6.94
CA GLY A 127 -1.31 23.02 6.48
C GLY A 127 -0.82 22.24 5.25
N TRP A 128 -1.61 21.30 4.73
CA TRP A 128 -1.22 20.41 3.64
C TRP A 128 -1.37 21.05 2.25
N GLU A 129 -0.38 20.88 1.37
CA GLU A 129 -0.41 21.34 -0.03
C GLU A 129 -0.50 20.12 -1.01
N GLU A 130 -1.47 20.13 -1.93
CA GLU A 130 -1.70 19.04 -2.90
C GLU A 130 -0.62 19.00 -4.00
N GLN A 131 -0.03 17.82 -4.21
CA GLN A 131 0.94 17.55 -5.28
C GLN A 131 0.22 17.29 -6.61
N THR A 132 -0.23 18.36 -7.28
CA THR A 132 -1.08 18.25 -8.49
C THR A 132 -0.45 17.55 -9.69
N ASP A 133 0.87 17.37 -9.69
CA ASP A 133 1.58 16.61 -10.74
C ASP A 133 1.51 15.08 -10.51
N LEU A 134 0.94 14.63 -9.37
CA LEU A 134 0.81 13.23 -8.95
C LEU A 134 -0.65 12.79 -8.71
N SER A 135 -1.65 13.64 -8.99
CA SER A 135 -3.07 13.27 -8.81
C SER A 135 -3.71 12.65 -10.06
N LEU A 136 -4.65 11.73 -9.83
CA LEU A 136 -5.42 11.00 -10.85
C LEU A 136 -6.91 11.04 -10.47
N GLU A 137 -7.82 11.24 -11.42
CA GLU A 137 -9.26 11.32 -11.14
C GLU A 137 -10.12 10.67 -12.23
N SER A 138 -11.19 9.99 -11.79
CA SER A 138 -12.23 9.38 -12.62
C SER A 138 -13.53 9.20 -11.81
N ASP A 139 -14.64 8.81 -12.46
CA ASP A 139 -15.92 8.57 -11.78
C ASP A 139 -15.89 7.42 -10.74
N THR A 140 -14.88 6.54 -10.77
CA THR A 140 -14.79 5.35 -9.90
C THR A 140 -13.46 5.17 -9.15
N PHE A 141 -12.45 5.97 -9.46
CA PHE A 141 -11.14 5.96 -8.82
C PHE A 141 -10.54 7.37 -8.79
N SER A 142 -10.02 7.79 -7.64
CA SER A 142 -9.15 8.97 -7.54
C SER A 142 -7.98 8.73 -6.61
N TYR A 143 -6.82 9.30 -6.95
CA TYR A 143 -5.60 9.32 -6.15
C TYR A 143 -5.09 10.76 -6.02
N ALA A 144 -4.58 11.13 -4.84
CA ALA A 144 -3.89 12.39 -4.63
C ALA A 144 -2.83 12.26 -3.52
N GLU A 145 -1.76 13.04 -3.64
CA GLU A 145 -0.76 13.22 -2.60
C GLU A 145 -0.81 14.65 -2.04
N PHE A 146 -0.55 14.79 -0.75
CA PHE A 146 -0.46 16.08 -0.06
C PHE A 146 0.79 16.11 0.82
N GLU A 147 1.58 17.19 0.74
CA GLU A 147 2.82 17.39 1.53
C GLU A 147 2.59 18.43 2.64
N ARG A 148 3.20 18.24 3.81
CA ARG A 148 3.28 19.25 4.88
C ARG A 148 4.57 19.07 5.69
N ASP A 149 5.42 20.10 5.72
CA ASP A 149 6.65 20.14 6.52
C ASP A 149 7.62 18.93 6.34
N GLY A 150 7.44 18.12 5.29
CA GLY A 150 8.20 16.89 5.01
C GLY A 150 7.45 15.58 5.31
N GLU A 151 6.25 15.66 5.89
CA GLU A 151 5.27 14.57 5.96
C GLU A 151 4.50 14.48 4.62
N ASN A 152 4.04 13.29 4.22
CA ASN A 152 3.10 13.13 3.10
C ASN A 152 1.85 12.34 3.50
N ILE A 153 0.70 12.74 2.98
CA ILE A 153 -0.51 11.91 2.90
C ILE A 153 -0.63 11.40 1.47
N SER A 154 -0.80 10.10 1.30
CA SER A 154 -1.36 9.52 0.08
C SER A 154 -2.83 9.13 0.31
N LEU A 155 -3.70 9.53 -0.61
CA LEU A 155 -5.15 9.34 -0.54
C LEU A 155 -5.61 8.52 -1.74
N THR A 156 -6.16 7.33 -1.48
CA THR A 156 -6.74 6.45 -2.51
C THR A 156 -8.24 6.28 -2.27
N LEU A 157 -9.04 6.56 -3.29
CA LEU A 157 -10.51 6.47 -3.28
C LEU A 157 -10.99 5.56 -4.40
N ILE A 158 -11.79 4.54 -4.08
CA ILE A 158 -12.26 3.53 -5.04
C ILE A 158 -13.76 3.26 -4.86
N SER A 159 -14.56 3.35 -5.91
CA SER A 159 -16.01 3.06 -5.85
C SER A 159 -16.33 1.61 -6.25
N SER A 160 -17.16 0.94 -5.45
CA SER A 160 -17.67 -0.41 -5.74
C SER A 160 -19.15 -0.53 -5.37
N ASP A 161 -19.98 -1.05 -6.29
CA ASP A 161 -21.40 -1.38 -6.08
C ASP A 161 -22.24 -0.31 -5.32
N SER A 162 -22.00 0.97 -5.60
CA SER A 162 -22.61 2.18 -5.00
C SER A 162 -22.18 2.57 -3.57
N THR A 163 -21.01 2.12 -3.14
CA THR A 163 -20.26 2.62 -1.97
C THR A 163 -18.82 2.91 -2.34
N SER A 164 -18.24 3.98 -1.81
CA SER A 164 -16.81 4.28 -2.01
C SER A 164 -16.01 3.79 -0.82
N GLN A 165 -14.93 3.06 -1.08
CA GLN A 165 -13.88 2.76 -0.10
C GLN A 165 -12.83 3.87 -0.18
N ALA A 166 -12.29 4.24 0.97
CA ALA A 166 -11.22 5.21 1.11
C ALA A 166 -10.09 4.62 1.95
N THR A 167 -8.87 4.85 1.49
CA THR A 167 -7.62 4.53 2.18
C THR A 167 -6.79 5.80 2.26
N VAL A 168 -6.33 6.15 3.45
CA VAL A 168 -5.43 7.28 3.69
C VAL A 168 -4.19 6.76 4.39
N ASP A 169 -3.03 6.89 3.75
CA ASP A 169 -1.75 6.33 4.19
C ASP A 169 -0.76 7.50 4.40
N LEU A 170 -0.32 7.66 5.65
CA LEU A 170 0.55 8.73 6.13
C LEU A 170 2.03 8.33 5.98
N ARG A 171 2.65 8.66 4.84
CA ARG A 171 4.03 8.27 4.52
C ARG A 171 5.05 9.32 4.94
N GLY A 172 5.90 8.94 5.91
CA GLY A 172 7.15 9.63 6.19
C GLY A 172 8.20 9.38 5.10
N ALA A 173 8.18 10.15 4.02
CA ALA A 173 9.16 10.08 2.92
C ALA A 173 9.80 11.46 2.65
N PRO A 174 11.14 11.58 2.57
CA PRO A 174 11.83 12.87 2.66
C PRO A 174 11.68 13.72 1.39
N SER A 175 11.05 14.89 1.53
CA SER A 175 11.02 15.94 0.50
C SER A 175 12.43 16.36 0.07
N LEU A 176 12.82 16.06 -1.17
CA LEU A 176 14.14 16.39 -1.74
C LEU A 176 14.29 17.87 -2.12
N THR A 177 13.70 18.78 -1.33
CA THR A 177 13.48 20.18 -1.72
C THR A 177 13.84 21.20 -0.64
N GLY A 178 15.07 21.20 -0.10
CA GLY A 178 15.47 22.35 0.73
C GLY A 178 16.67 22.28 1.66
N ILE A 179 17.67 21.41 1.46
CA ILE A 179 18.86 21.37 2.34
C ILE A 179 19.63 22.71 2.27
N THR A 180 19.34 23.61 3.21
CA THR A 180 20.22 24.73 3.56
C THR A 180 21.06 24.33 4.76
N VAL A 181 22.31 23.92 4.50
CA VAL A 181 23.27 23.53 5.54
C VAL A 181 23.47 24.69 6.52
N ALA A 182 22.93 24.53 7.73
CA ALA A 182 23.25 25.40 8.85
C ALA A 182 24.69 25.13 9.31
N ASP A 183 25.57 26.13 9.18
CA ASP A 183 27.00 26.04 9.49
C ASP A 183 27.23 25.84 11.01
N SER A 184 27.26 24.57 11.44
CA SER A 184 27.58 24.12 12.80
C SER A 184 29.10 24.01 13.03
N SER A 185 29.86 25.05 12.64
CA SER A 185 31.31 25.07 12.73
C SER A 185 31.86 25.03 14.17
N GLY A 186 32.32 23.84 14.58
CA GLY A 186 33.49 23.70 15.45
C GLY A 186 33.27 23.23 16.89
N GLY A 187 32.87 21.97 17.07
CA GLY A 187 33.11 21.20 18.30
C GLY A 187 34.19 20.14 18.07
N ASP A 188 35.41 20.35 18.57
CA ASP A 188 36.53 19.40 18.44
C ASP A 188 36.43 18.29 19.51
N ALA A 189 35.49 17.36 19.30
CA ALA A 189 35.19 16.27 20.22
C ALA A 189 36.09 15.04 19.98
N THR A 190 37.39 15.15 20.24
CA THR A 190 38.30 14.00 20.24
C THR A 190 38.11 13.12 21.48
N GLY A 191 36.97 12.44 21.56
CA GLY A 191 36.69 11.36 22.51
C GLY A 191 36.81 10.00 21.84
N GLU A 192 37.51 9.05 22.48
CA GLU A 192 37.42 7.64 22.10
C GLU A 192 36.04 7.13 22.55
N SER A 193 35.16 6.78 21.59
CA SER A 193 33.84 6.23 21.90
C SER A 193 33.99 4.90 22.64
N SER A 194 33.73 4.93 23.95
CA SER A 194 33.51 3.74 24.75
C SER A 194 32.08 3.27 24.49
N GLY A 195 31.92 2.15 23.78
CA GLY A 195 30.62 1.62 23.38
C GLY A 195 29.69 1.38 24.56
N ALA A 196 28.81 2.35 24.82
CA ALA A 196 27.63 2.20 25.64
C ALA A 196 26.50 1.69 24.74
N THR A 197 25.78 0.67 25.21
CA THR A 197 24.60 0.11 24.55
C THR A 197 23.34 0.64 25.20
N ILE A 198 22.17 0.40 24.60
CA ILE A 198 20.89 0.70 25.25
C ILE A 198 20.73 -0.03 26.61
N ALA A 199 21.37 -1.19 26.78
CA ALA A 199 21.40 -1.92 28.04
C ALA A 199 22.29 -1.27 29.14
N ASP A 200 23.09 -0.26 28.80
CA ASP A 200 23.88 0.55 29.74
C ASP A 200 23.15 1.83 30.17
N TRP A 201 21.97 2.14 29.61
CA TRP A 201 21.22 3.34 29.99
C TRP A 201 20.62 3.23 31.40
N PRO A 202 20.70 4.31 32.21
CA PRO A 202 20.21 4.28 33.57
C PRO A 202 18.68 4.34 33.58
N THR A 203 18.02 3.43 34.31
CA THR A 203 16.59 3.55 34.62
C THR A 203 16.37 4.17 36.00
N PRO A 204 15.29 4.94 36.24
CA PRO A 204 14.91 5.40 37.57
C PRO A 204 14.81 4.27 38.61
N PRO A 205 15.14 4.49 39.90
CA PRO A 205 15.15 3.43 40.92
C PRO A 205 13.77 2.86 41.28
N ASP A 206 12.70 3.48 40.80
CA ASP A 206 11.30 3.11 40.97
C ASP A 206 10.65 2.58 39.69
N ALA A 207 11.42 2.46 38.59
CA ALA A 207 10.91 2.05 37.29
C ALA A 207 10.24 0.66 37.34
N THR A 208 9.05 0.56 36.76
CA THR A 208 8.31 -0.68 36.55
C THR A 208 8.24 -1.00 35.06
N ASP A 209 7.88 -2.26 34.77
CA ASP A 209 7.56 -2.72 33.41
C ASP A 209 8.69 -2.50 32.38
N VAL A 210 9.93 -2.42 32.88
CA VAL A 210 11.16 -2.23 32.12
C VAL A 210 11.34 -3.33 31.08
N ASN A 211 11.27 -2.95 29.82
CA ASN A 211 11.46 -3.76 28.64
C ASN A 211 12.68 -3.29 27.85
N ILE A 212 13.42 -4.21 27.23
CA ILE A 212 14.47 -3.90 26.26
C ILE A 212 14.25 -4.82 25.07
N SER A 213 14.05 -4.25 23.88
CA SER A 213 13.74 -4.95 22.64
C SER A 213 14.47 -4.28 21.49
N GLY A 214 15.35 -5.02 20.80
CA GLY A 214 16.24 -4.43 19.80
C GLY A 214 17.13 -3.32 20.40
N GLU A 215 17.14 -2.16 19.75
CA GLU A 215 17.82 -0.96 20.23
C GLU A 215 16.96 -0.07 21.16
N THR A 216 15.75 -0.53 21.56
CA THR A 216 14.78 0.26 22.35
C THR A 216 14.65 -0.21 23.80
N LEU A 217 14.68 0.75 24.74
CA LEU A 217 14.36 0.61 26.17
C LEU A 217 13.07 1.36 26.48
N SER A 218 12.07 0.69 27.06
CA SER A 218 10.85 1.34 27.56
C SER A 218 10.49 0.93 28.99
N PHE A 219 9.92 1.85 29.77
CA PHE A 219 9.52 1.62 31.17
C PHE A 219 8.53 2.69 31.68
N THR A 220 7.90 2.43 32.83
CA THR A 220 7.07 3.41 33.55
C THR A 220 7.74 3.82 34.87
N THR A 221 7.62 5.07 35.30
CA THR A 221 8.15 5.60 36.59
C THR A 221 7.13 6.48 37.30
N GLN A 222 7.27 6.70 38.61
CA GLN A 222 6.44 7.61 39.40
C GLN A 222 7.07 9.01 39.53
N LEU A 223 8.20 9.26 38.86
CA LEU A 223 8.75 10.59 38.63
C LEU A 223 7.84 11.39 37.68
N THR A 224 7.73 12.70 37.89
CA THR A 224 7.12 13.63 36.91
C THR A 224 8.02 13.83 35.69
N LEU A 225 7.49 14.35 34.59
CA LEU A 225 8.24 14.65 33.36
C LEU A 225 9.47 15.53 33.62
N THR A 226 9.34 16.49 34.54
CA THR A 226 10.46 17.36 34.97
C THR A 226 11.53 16.58 35.72
N GLU A 227 11.15 15.66 36.60
CA GLU A 227 12.09 14.81 37.33
C GLU A 227 12.75 13.75 36.43
N VAL A 228 12.06 13.27 35.40
CA VAL A 228 12.63 12.41 34.34
C VAL A 228 13.65 13.18 33.49
N ALA A 229 13.34 14.40 33.09
CA ALA A 229 14.28 15.25 32.35
C ALA A 229 15.51 15.65 33.19
N GLU A 230 15.33 15.95 34.48
CA GLU A 230 16.46 16.13 35.42
C GLU A 230 17.27 14.84 35.64
N PHE A 231 16.64 13.67 35.56
CA PHE A 231 17.29 12.36 35.72
C PHE A 231 18.18 11.98 34.52
N TYR A 232 17.75 12.24 33.28
CA TYR A 232 18.54 11.90 32.07
C TYR A 232 19.55 12.97 31.65
N ARG A 233 19.40 14.22 32.08
CA ARG A 233 20.33 15.32 31.77
C ARG A 233 21.82 14.99 32.02
N PRO A 234 22.24 14.34 33.13
CA PRO A 234 23.64 13.96 33.33
C PRO A 234 24.15 12.95 32.30
N THR A 235 23.29 12.02 31.85
CA THR A 235 23.63 11.04 30.79
C THR A 235 23.87 11.77 29.46
N TYR A 236 23.01 12.72 29.10
CA TYR A 236 23.19 13.59 27.94
C TYR A 236 24.48 14.41 28.04
N GLU A 237 24.77 15.02 29.20
CA GLU A 237 26.01 15.78 29.43
C GLU A 237 27.28 14.91 29.37
N GLU A 238 27.25 13.68 29.87
CA GLU A 238 28.38 12.73 29.83
C GLU A 238 28.64 12.18 28.42
N MET A 239 27.57 11.92 27.66
CA MET A 239 27.64 11.51 26.24
C MET A 239 27.90 12.68 25.27
N GLY A 240 27.91 13.93 25.75
CA GLY A 240 28.13 15.12 24.92
C GLY A 240 26.95 15.53 24.04
N LEU A 241 25.75 15.02 24.33
CA LEU A 241 24.50 15.30 23.63
C LEU A 241 23.99 16.71 23.96
N ASN A 242 23.13 17.26 23.10
CA ASN A 242 22.47 18.54 23.38
C ASN A 242 21.31 18.35 24.38
N THR A 243 21.37 19.01 25.53
CA THR A 243 20.32 18.95 26.56
C THR A 243 19.15 19.90 26.34
N SER A 244 19.15 20.73 25.28
CA SER A 244 18.16 21.84 25.16
C SER A 244 16.71 21.39 24.98
N CYS A 245 16.45 20.13 24.63
CA CYS A 245 15.12 19.54 24.59
C CYS A 245 14.62 19.08 25.99
N LEU A 246 15.54 18.94 26.96
CA LEU A 246 15.23 18.65 28.37
C LEU A 246 15.06 19.94 29.22
N ASP A 247 15.23 21.11 28.61
CA ASP A 247 14.99 22.42 29.24
C ASP A 247 13.50 22.80 29.18
N ASP A 248 13.02 23.54 30.19
CA ASP A 248 11.66 24.10 30.29
C ASP A 248 10.47 23.12 30.13
N VAL A 249 10.69 21.79 30.24
CA VAL A 249 9.67 20.73 30.13
C VAL A 249 8.48 20.84 31.13
N ALA A 250 8.57 21.70 32.14
CA ALA A 250 7.59 21.81 33.23
C ALA A 250 6.22 22.42 32.83
N GLU A 251 6.04 22.85 31.59
CA GLU A 251 4.75 23.31 31.04
C GLU A 251 4.14 22.33 30.00
N TYR A 252 4.74 21.13 29.82
CA TYR A 252 4.34 20.12 28.82
C TYR A 252 3.94 18.79 29.47
N THR A 253 3.10 18.00 28.77
CA THR A 253 2.70 16.64 29.17
C THR A 253 3.54 15.54 28.52
N SER A 254 4.37 15.88 27.54
CA SER A 254 5.36 15.00 26.94
C SER A 254 6.61 15.79 26.53
N VAL A 255 7.72 15.07 26.32
CA VAL A 255 8.96 15.60 25.76
C VAL A 255 9.50 14.59 24.73
N SER A 256 10.00 15.12 23.61
CA SER A 256 10.75 14.35 22.62
C SER A 256 12.12 14.98 22.40
N CYS A 257 13.15 14.15 22.35
CA CYS A 257 14.56 14.50 22.26
C CYS A 257 15.24 13.55 21.27
N SER A 258 15.11 13.84 19.97
CA SER A 258 15.97 13.21 18.96
C SER A 258 17.33 13.92 18.90
N PHE A 259 18.41 13.14 18.89
CA PHE A 259 19.76 13.59 18.61
C PHE A 259 20.37 12.66 17.56
N SER A 260 21.11 13.20 16.60
CA SER A 260 21.97 12.40 15.73
C SER A 260 23.33 13.07 15.54
N ASN A 261 24.39 12.27 15.49
CA ASN A 261 25.75 12.72 15.14
C ASN A 261 26.22 12.20 13.77
N GLY A 262 25.36 11.50 13.03
CA GLY A 262 25.67 10.82 11.77
C GLY A 262 26.06 9.35 11.93
N ASP A 263 26.69 8.97 13.04
CA ASP A 263 27.05 7.58 13.36
C ASP A 263 25.99 6.89 14.23
N VAL A 264 25.27 7.64 15.06
CA VAL A 264 24.21 7.15 15.96
C VAL A 264 23.10 8.20 16.05
N THR A 265 21.84 7.76 15.94
CA THR A 265 20.65 8.48 16.38
C THR A 265 20.21 7.96 17.75
N ILE A 266 19.68 8.86 18.58
CA ILE A 266 19.07 8.55 19.89
C ILE A 266 17.73 9.28 19.93
N SER A 267 16.63 8.55 19.99
CA SER A 267 15.27 9.06 20.07
C SER A 267 14.74 8.82 21.48
N PHE A 268 14.73 9.85 22.32
CA PHE A 268 14.15 9.80 23.66
C PHE A 268 12.75 10.41 23.66
N PHE A 269 11.77 9.68 24.19
CA PHE A 269 10.40 10.11 24.38
C PHE A 269 9.95 9.86 25.83
N ALA A 270 9.19 10.78 26.40
CA ALA A 270 8.53 10.57 27.68
C ALA A 270 7.18 11.29 27.73
N PHE A 271 6.18 10.71 28.39
CA PHE A 271 4.86 11.34 28.59
C PHE A 271 4.24 11.03 29.96
N GLU A 272 3.51 11.98 30.53
CA GLU A 272 2.79 11.80 31.80
C GLU A 272 1.46 11.05 31.56
N GLY A 273 1.46 9.74 31.78
CA GLY A 273 0.28 8.88 31.76
C GLY A 273 -0.52 8.91 33.06
N PHE A 274 -1.65 8.20 33.09
CA PHE A 274 -2.56 8.19 34.27
C PHE A 274 -2.00 7.44 35.49
N ASP A 275 -1.13 6.46 35.27
CA ASP A 275 -0.55 5.59 36.31
C ASP A 275 0.96 5.81 36.52
N GLY A 276 1.59 6.75 35.79
CA GLY A 276 3.01 7.13 35.90
C GLY A 276 3.50 7.90 34.66
N THR A 277 4.75 8.38 34.67
CA THR A 277 5.41 8.84 33.44
C THR A 277 5.95 7.61 32.71
N GLU A 278 5.52 7.42 31.48
CA GLU A 278 6.07 6.40 30.57
C GLU A 278 7.22 7.01 29.78
N VAL A 279 8.27 6.22 29.55
CA VAL A 279 9.52 6.64 28.92
C VAL A 279 9.94 5.57 27.94
N GLU A 280 10.29 5.99 26.73
CA GLU A 280 10.85 5.16 25.67
C GLU A 280 12.12 5.80 25.12
N ILE A 281 13.13 4.98 24.87
CA ILE A 281 14.47 5.41 24.47
C ILE A 281 14.96 4.44 23.40
N GLU A 282 14.90 4.88 22.16
CA GLU A 282 15.38 4.17 21.00
C GLU A 282 16.80 4.63 20.65
N PHE A 283 17.64 3.67 20.27
CA PHE A 283 18.91 3.89 19.60
C PHE A 283 18.80 3.48 18.14
N THR A 284 19.57 4.14 17.27
CA THR A 284 19.73 3.72 15.87
C THR A 284 21.19 3.87 15.50
N ASN A 285 21.89 2.76 15.29
CA ASN A 285 23.32 2.77 14.99
C ASN A 285 23.60 2.99 13.49
N ASN A 286 23.39 4.22 13.01
CA ASN A 286 23.55 4.60 11.59
C ASN A 286 24.92 4.24 10.97
N ALA A 287 25.97 4.08 11.79
CA ALA A 287 27.30 3.62 11.35
C ALA A 287 27.41 2.11 11.13
N LEU A 288 26.40 1.33 11.52
CA LEU A 288 26.32 -0.13 11.45
C LEU A 288 24.92 -0.56 10.97
N GLY A 289 24.73 -0.70 9.65
CA GLY A 289 23.60 -1.45 9.10
C GLY A 289 23.53 -2.85 9.74
N SER A 290 22.31 -3.33 10.02
CA SER A 290 22.07 -4.41 10.99
C SER A 290 22.92 -5.64 10.69
N THR A 291 23.91 -5.88 11.55
CA THR A 291 24.76 -7.05 11.47
C THR A 291 24.85 -7.65 12.87
N ASN A 292 24.27 -8.85 13.01
CA ASN A 292 24.41 -9.66 14.22
C ASN A 292 25.89 -9.87 14.58
N GLU A 293 26.19 -10.39 15.78
CA GLU A 293 27.58 -10.69 16.19
C GLU A 293 28.32 -11.71 15.26
N THR A 294 27.65 -12.26 14.23
CA THR A 294 28.23 -13.05 13.12
C THR A 294 28.47 -12.29 11.81
N GLY A 295 27.84 -11.13 11.59
CA GLY A 295 27.81 -10.40 10.32
C GLY A 295 26.58 -10.65 9.44
N GLU A 296 25.56 -11.35 9.95
CA GLU A 296 24.30 -11.61 9.24
C GLU A 296 23.24 -10.54 9.55
N LEU A 297 22.54 -10.09 8.50
CA LEU A 297 21.26 -9.39 8.57
C LEU A 297 20.20 -10.28 9.23
N GLY A 298 19.28 -9.68 9.98
CA GLY A 298 18.05 -10.32 10.40
C GLY A 298 17.07 -10.50 9.25
N VAL A 299 15.98 -11.24 9.50
CA VAL A 299 14.97 -11.57 8.48
C VAL A 299 13.56 -11.35 9.02
N GLU A 300 12.79 -10.56 8.28
CA GLU A 300 11.34 -10.47 8.37
C GLU A 300 10.70 -11.22 7.19
N GLU A 301 9.39 -11.49 7.23
CA GLU A 301 8.70 -12.27 6.20
C GLU A 301 7.41 -11.59 5.74
N GLU A 302 7.34 -11.23 4.46
CA GLU A 302 6.14 -10.67 3.83
C GLU A 302 5.75 -11.53 2.62
N GLU A 303 4.49 -12.01 2.59
CA GLU A 303 3.93 -12.90 1.56
C GLU A 303 4.86 -14.06 1.13
N GLY A 304 5.58 -14.63 2.12
CA GLY A 304 6.50 -15.76 1.97
C GLY A 304 7.90 -15.41 1.43
N LEU A 305 8.19 -14.13 1.22
CA LEU A 305 9.49 -13.61 0.81
C LEU A 305 10.26 -13.06 2.03
N PRO A 306 11.59 -13.27 2.12
CA PRO A 306 12.41 -12.72 3.19
C PRO A 306 12.75 -11.25 2.92
N LEU A 307 12.50 -10.37 3.89
CA LEU A 307 12.92 -8.97 3.89
C LEU A 307 14.07 -8.81 4.90
N PRO A 308 15.11 -8.00 4.62
CA PRO A 308 16.18 -7.74 5.58
C PRO A 308 15.65 -6.89 6.75
N ASP A 309 16.12 -7.14 7.96
CA ASP A 309 15.69 -6.41 9.17
C ASP A 309 16.10 -4.93 9.20
N ASP A 310 17.02 -4.51 8.33
CA ASP A 310 17.46 -3.12 8.19
C ASP A 310 16.71 -2.32 7.12
N HIS A 311 15.65 -2.87 6.51
CA HIS A 311 14.91 -2.16 5.47
C HIS A 311 14.26 -0.87 6.00
N THR A 312 14.39 0.22 5.24
CA THR A 312 13.93 1.57 5.60
C THR A 312 12.55 1.93 5.04
N GLY A 313 11.99 1.05 4.23
CA GLY A 313 10.63 1.12 3.70
C GLY A 313 10.39 -0.03 2.73
N TYR A 314 9.13 -0.45 2.59
CA TYR A 314 8.72 -1.42 1.57
C TYR A 314 7.35 -1.09 0.99
N SER A 315 7.04 -1.67 -0.17
CA SER A 315 5.69 -1.70 -0.74
C SER A 315 5.37 -3.08 -1.31
N TYR A 316 4.08 -3.43 -1.31
CA TYR A 316 3.57 -4.71 -1.79
C TYR A 316 2.51 -4.50 -2.88
N GLU A 317 2.66 -5.19 -4.00
CA GLU A 317 1.72 -5.20 -5.12
C GLU A 317 1.35 -6.65 -5.47
N GLY A 318 0.13 -7.08 -5.10
CA GLY A 318 -0.34 -8.46 -5.26
C GLY A 318 -1.39 -8.65 -6.34
N GLY A 319 -1.03 -9.30 -7.44
CA GLY A 319 -1.93 -9.84 -8.47
C GLY A 319 -2.15 -11.36 -8.36
N GLU A 320 -2.99 -11.93 -9.22
CA GLU A 320 -3.28 -13.39 -9.21
C GLU A 320 -2.10 -14.24 -9.71
N PHE A 321 -1.23 -13.71 -10.57
CA PHE A 321 -0.11 -14.44 -11.20
C PHE A 321 1.26 -13.76 -11.06
N LEU A 322 1.29 -12.55 -10.49
CA LEU A 322 2.49 -11.75 -10.22
C LEU A 322 2.32 -11.08 -8.86
N THR A 323 3.35 -11.16 -8.04
CA THR A 323 3.50 -10.42 -6.78
C THR A 323 4.82 -9.66 -6.83
N THR A 324 4.78 -8.35 -6.60
CA THR A 324 5.99 -7.51 -6.51
C THR A 324 6.13 -6.96 -5.09
N VAL A 325 7.32 -7.09 -4.51
CA VAL A 325 7.73 -6.36 -3.31
C VAL A 325 8.86 -5.42 -3.69
N ASN A 326 8.72 -4.13 -3.38
CA ASN A 326 9.81 -3.15 -3.49
C ASN A 326 10.29 -2.81 -2.08
N LEU A 327 11.59 -2.60 -1.88
CA LEU A 327 12.12 -2.09 -0.61
C LEU A 327 13.41 -1.28 -0.79
N THR A 328 13.74 -0.46 0.22
CA THR A 328 15.06 0.16 0.41
C THR A 328 15.75 -0.42 1.63
N SER A 329 17.08 -0.51 1.58
CA SER A 329 17.91 -0.91 2.71
C SER A 329 19.26 -0.18 2.67
N PRO A 330 19.79 0.28 3.82
CA PRO A 330 21.10 0.91 3.92
C PRO A 330 22.24 -0.12 3.81
N SER A 331 21.93 -1.42 3.84
CA SER A 331 22.94 -2.46 3.61
C SER A 331 23.53 -2.41 2.21
N SER A 332 24.82 -2.73 2.15
CA SER A 332 25.54 -2.79 0.89
C SER A 332 24.99 -3.91 -0.01
N MET A 333 25.02 -3.66 -1.33
CA MET A 333 24.77 -4.64 -2.40
C MET A 333 25.32 -6.05 -2.09
N GLY A 334 26.54 -6.16 -1.57
CA GLY A 334 27.15 -7.45 -1.25
C GLY A 334 26.50 -8.20 -0.08
N ALA A 335 26.03 -7.48 0.94
CA ALA A 335 25.33 -8.07 2.08
C ALA A 335 23.92 -8.54 1.69
N LEU A 336 23.19 -7.72 0.94
CA LEU A 336 21.85 -8.07 0.44
C LEU A 336 21.90 -9.25 -0.54
N LEU A 337 22.90 -9.29 -1.43
CA LEU A 337 23.12 -10.45 -2.31
C LEU A 337 23.40 -11.75 -1.53
N GLU A 338 24.14 -11.69 -0.42
CA GLU A 338 24.39 -12.87 0.43
C GLU A 338 23.13 -13.26 1.21
N PHE A 339 22.40 -12.28 1.77
CA PHE A 339 21.11 -12.44 2.45
C PHE A 339 20.08 -13.18 1.58
N PHE A 340 19.74 -12.65 0.40
CA PHE A 340 18.72 -13.27 -0.45
C PHE A 340 19.13 -14.68 -0.92
N GLN A 341 20.41 -14.92 -1.19
CA GLN A 341 20.90 -16.25 -1.56
C GLN A 341 20.80 -17.27 -0.41
N ILE A 342 20.98 -16.84 0.84
CA ILE A 342 20.84 -17.71 2.03
C ILE A 342 19.37 -17.94 2.37
N GLU A 343 18.58 -16.87 2.47
CA GLU A 343 17.22 -16.91 3.00
C GLU A 343 16.18 -17.44 2.00
N LEU A 344 16.38 -17.26 0.69
CA LEU A 344 15.55 -17.94 -0.31
C LEU A 344 15.91 -19.43 -0.40
N ALA A 345 17.19 -19.78 -0.30
CA ALA A 345 17.64 -21.18 -0.28
C ALA A 345 17.18 -21.93 0.98
N SER A 346 17.09 -21.26 2.15
CA SER A 346 16.55 -21.84 3.38
C SER A 346 15.05 -22.16 3.26
N ARG A 347 14.30 -21.34 2.51
CA ARG A 347 12.88 -21.52 2.15
C ARG A 347 12.63 -22.49 0.98
N GLY A 348 13.69 -22.95 0.31
CA GLY A 348 13.62 -23.99 -0.73
C GLY A 348 13.58 -23.49 -2.16
N TRP A 349 13.79 -22.20 -2.39
CA TRP A 349 14.10 -21.66 -3.71
C TRP A 349 15.48 -22.13 -4.18
N THR A 350 15.66 -22.27 -5.49
CA THR A 350 16.92 -22.66 -6.13
C THR A 350 17.38 -21.52 -7.03
N LEU A 351 18.56 -20.96 -6.76
CA LEU A 351 19.18 -19.97 -7.64
C LEU A 351 19.58 -20.67 -8.96
N ASP A 352 18.97 -20.23 -10.07
CA ASP A 352 19.19 -20.77 -11.41
C ASP A 352 20.21 -19.95 -12.21
N ASP A 353 20.15 -18.62 -12.11
CA ASP A 353 21.14 -17.70 -12.69
C ASP A 353 21.34 -16.45 -11.80
N SER A 354 22.48 -15.78 -11.99
CA SER A 354 22.86 -14.56 -11.27
C SER A 354 23.77 -13.68 -12.14
N GLU A 355 23.35 -12.47 -12.46
CA GLU A 355 24.14 -11.50 -13.21
C GLU A 355 24.18 -10.13 -12.53
N GLY A 356 25.20 -9.31 -12.83
CA GLY A 356 25.33 -7.99 -12.21
C GLY A 356 26.74 -7.39 -12.21
N THR A 357 26.86 -6.31 -11.46
CA THR A 357 28.04 -5.46 -11.23
C THR A 357 28.13 -5.13 -9.72
N ASP A 358 29.02 -4.20 -9.34
CA ASP A 358 29.05 -3.65 -7.98
C ASP A 358 27.91 -2.62 -7.73
N THR A 359 27.11 -2.27 -8.74
CA THR A 359 26.03 -1.24 -8.67
C THR A 359 24.63 -1.76 -9.02
N ASP A 360 24.53 -2.82 -9.81
CA ASP A 360 23.25 -3.35 -10.33
C ASP A 360 23.33 -4.87 -10.38
N ALA A 361 22.34 -5.59 -9.86
CA ALA A 361 22.34 -7.05 -9.86
C ALA A 361 20.95 -7.66 -10.09
N THR A 362 20.92 -8.90 -10.57
CA THR A 362 19.70 -9.69 -10.78
C THR A 362 19.97 -11.14 -10.43
N LEU A 363 19.15 -11.69 -9.53
CA LEU A 363 19.13 -13.10 -9.14
C LEU A 363 17.83 -13.72 -9.65
N GLN A 364 17.91 -14.92 -10.25
CA GLN A 364 16.76 -15.64 -10.77
C GLN A 364 16.63 -16.99 -10.05
N PHE A 365 15.44 -17.28 -9.51
CA PHE A 365 15.17 -18.47 -8.72
C PHE A 365 13.91 -19.23 -9.18
N SER A 366 13.97 -20.56 -9.21
CA SER A 366 12.80 -21.44 -9.25
C SER A 366 12.48 -21.97 -7.85
N GLY A 367 11.21 -22.03 -7.46
CA GLY A 367 10.79 -22.40 -6.10
C GLY A 367 9.56 -23.30 -5.99
N PRO A 368 9.05 -23.49 -4.77
CA PRO A 368 7.79 -24.20 -4.54
C PRO A 368 6.58 -23.44 -5.10
N ASP A 369 6.64 -22.10 -5.11
CA ASP A 369 5.54 -21.19 -5.41
C ASP A 369 5.71 -20.45 -6.75
N GLY A 370 6.53 -21.00 -7.65
CA GLY A 370 6.72 -20.49 -9.02
C GLY A 370 8.15 -20.04 -9.32
N GLU A 371 8.26 -18.89 -10.00
CA GLU A 371 9.51 -18.22 -10.38
C GLU A 371 9.67 -16.94 -9.55
N LEU A 372 10.90 -16.56 -9.20
CA LEU A 372 11.21 -15.34 -8.44
C LEU A 372 12.44 -14.66 -9.03
N VAL A 373 12.28 -13.39 -9.40
CA VAL A 373 13.39 -12.52 -9.79
C VAL A 373 13.62 -11.51 -8.66
N VAL A 374 14.87 -11.36 -8.22
CA VAL A 374 15.29 -10.31 -7.28
C VAL A 374 16.26 -9.39 -8.01
N THR A 375 15.86 -8.16 -8.29
CA THR A 375 16.76 -7.11 -8.79
C THR A 375 17.23 -6.24 -7.63
N LEU A 376 18.46 -5.75 -7.71
CA LEU A 376 19.06 -4.85 -6.74
C LEU A 376 19.75 -3.70 -7.48
N GLN A 377 19.60 -2.47 -6.99
CA GLN A 377 20.26 -1.28 -7.54
C GLN A 377 20.80 -0.40 -6.41
N ALA A 378 22.08 -0.05 -6.48
CA ALA A 378 22.75 0.79 -5.49
C ALA A 378 22.51 2.29 -5.75
N GLY A 379 21.92 2.99 -4.78
CA GLY A 379 21.81 4.45 -4.70
C GLY A 379 22.52 5.01 -3.47
N ASP A 380 21.90 5.97 -2.79
CA ASP A 380 22.29 6.37 -1.43
C ASP A 380 21.91 5.27 -0.40
N GLU A 381 20.85 4.51 -0.71
CA GLU A 381 20.52 3.19 -0.16
C GLU A 381 20.43 2.17 -1.30
N THR A 382 20.42 0.86 -1.01
CA THR A 382 20.16 -0.17 -2.02
C THR A 382 18.67 -0.37 -2.19
N THR A 383 18.13 -0.08 -3.38
CA THR A 383 16.77 -0.48 -3.77
C THR A 383 16.76 -1.95 -4.18
N VAL A 384 15.74 -2.68 -3.76
CA VAL A 384 15.50 -4.09 -4.15
C VAL A 384 14.08 -4.24 -4.66
N VAL A 385 13.90 -4.99 -5.75
CA VAL A 385 12.59 -5.40 -6.25
C VAL A 385 12.53 -6.92 -6.37
N MET A 386 11.54 -7.54 -5.74
CA MET A 386 11.29 -8.98 -5.75
C MET A 386 9.99 -9.27 -6.50
N SER A 387 10.09 -9.83 -7.70
CA SER A 387 8.93 -10.21 -8.54
C SER A 387 8.75 -11.73 -8.55
N LYS A 388 7.74 -12.21 -7.82
CA LYS A 388 7.31 -13.61 -7.70
C LYS A 388 6.19 -13.88 -8.71
N ARG A 389 6.38 -14.79 -9.66
CA ARG A 389 5.44 -15.18 -10.73
C ARG A 389 4.91 -16.59 -10.51
N ASP A 390 3.63 -16.84 -10.86
CA ASP A 390 3.07 -18.20 -11.00
C ASP A 390 2.84 -18.56 -12.49
N PRO A 391 3.84 -19.16 -13.17
CA PRO A 391 3.68 -19.65 -14.54
C PRO A 391 2.57 -20.70 -14.70
N ALA A 392 2.27 -21.48 -13.65
CA ALA A 392 1.31 -22.59 -13.72
C ALA A 392 -0.13 -22.09 -13.60
N GLY A 393 -0.38 -21.11 -12.74
CA GLY A 393 -1.61 -20.33 -12.71
C GLY A 393 -1.83 -19.59 -14.01
N ALA A 394 -0.81 -18.89 -14.51
CA ALA A 394 -0.88 -18.13 -15.76
C ALA A 394 -1.13 -19.02 -17.01
N GLU A 395 -0.51 -20.22 -17.10
CA GLU A 395 -0.81 -21.21 -18.15
C GLU A 395 -2.26 -21.74 -18.01
N ALA A 396 -2.72 -22.00 -16.78
CA ALA A 396 -4.06 -22.52 -16.51
C ALA A 396 -5.17 -21.49 -16.80
N ALA A 397 -4.91 -20.20 -16.56
CA ALA A 397 -5.75 -19.08 -16.96
C ALA A 397 -5.66 -18.78 -18.47
N GLY A 398 -4.59 -19.23 -19.13
CA GLY A 398 -4.36 -19.02 -20.56
C GLY A 398 -3.82 -17.63 -20.92
N ILE A 399 -3.39 -16.84 -19.93
CA ILE A 399 -3.00 -15.45 -20.16
C ILE A 399 -1.64 -15.30 -20.86
N LEU A 400 -0.73 -16.27 -20.68
CA LEU A 400 0.67 -16.23 -21.12
C LEU A 400 0.84 -15.93 -22.62
N PRO A 401 1.84 -15.09 -22.99
CA PRO A 401 2.15 -14.77 -24.38
C PRO A 401 2.72 -15.97 -25.16
N ALA A 402 2.95 -15.79 -26.46
CA ALA A 402 3.88 -16.67 -27.17
C ALA A 402 5.32 -16.52 -26.63
N ALA A 403 6.06 -17.62 -26.51
CA ALA A 403 7.36 -17.62 -25.86
C ALA A 403 8.37 -16.64 -26.52
N GLY A 404 8.96 -15.75 -25.72
CA GLY A 404 9.83 -14.64 -26.16
C GLY A 404 9.09 -13.40 -26.67
N GLN A 405 7.77 -13.32 -26.50
CA GLN A 405 6.92 -12.16 -26.79
C GLN A 405 6.22 -11.67 -25.51
N SER A 406 5.62 -10.49 -25.55
CA SER A 406 4.72 -9.95 -24.50
C SER A 406 3.28 -9.91 -25.01
N ARG A 407 2.30 -10.01 -24.12
CA ARG A 407 0.86 -9.83 -24.45
C ARG A 407 0.29 -8.59 -23.77
N LEU A 408 -0.36 -7.76 -24.57
CA LEU A 408 -1.21 -6.65 -24.12
C LEU A 408 -2.68 -7.08 -24.13
N TYR A 409 -3.41 -6.78 -23.05
CA TYR A 409 -4.88 -6.78 -22.98
C TYR A 409 -5.36 -5.32 -22.93
N PHE A 410 -6.23 -4.90 -23.85
CA PHE A 410 -6.72 -3.52 -23.90
C PHE A 410 -8.06 -3.40 -23.16
N VAL A 411 -8.09 -2.64 -22.06
CA VAL A 411 -9.26 -2.47 -21.20
C VAL A 411 -9.78 -1.03 -21.32
N ASN A 412 -11.00 -0.84 -21.84
CA ASN A 412 -11.61 0.48 -22.02
C ASN A 412 -12.55 0.80 -20.84
N PHE A 413 -12.21 1.81 -20.04
CA PHE A 413 -13.00 2.25 -18.88
C PHE A 413 -14.10 3.26 -19.23
N THR A 414 -14.20 3.68 -20.50
CA THR A 414 -15.19 4.69 -20.95
C THR A 414 -16.47 4.07 -21.52
N ASP A 415 -17.54 4.87 -21.61
CA ASP A 415 -18.78 4.51 -22.30
C ASP A 415 -18.74 4.78 -23.83
N SER A 416 -17.59 5.22 -24.36
CA SER A 416 -17.35 5.53 -25.78
C SER A 416 -16.49 4.47 -26.50
N ASP A 417 -16.66 4.39 -27.83
CA ASP A 417 -15.79 3.58 -28.70
C ASP A 417 -14.38 4.22 -28.75
N MET A 418 -13.34 3.40 -28.56
CA MET A 418 -11.93 3.82 -28.61
C MET A 418 -11.19 3.22 -29.80
N THR A 419 -10.13 3.91 -30.23
CA THR A 419 -9.10 3.30 -31.08
C THR A 419 -7.71 3.50 -30.49
N VAL A 420 -6.95 2.42 -30.35
CA VAL A 420 -5.52 2.48 -29.95
C VAL A 420 -4.65 2.17 -31.16
N ALA A 421 -3.60 2.97 -31.38
CA ALA A 421 -2.56 2.70 -32.37
C ALA A 421 -1.21 2.41 -31.69
N ILE A 422 -0.62 1.26 -32.03
CA ILE A 422 0.63 0.73 -31.47
C ILE A 422 1.32 -0.15 -32.53
N ASP A 423 2.65 -0.11 -32.65
CA ASP A 423 3.45 -0.76 -33.71
C ASP A 423 2.92 -0.54 -35.15
N GLY A 424 2.30 0.61 -35.41
CA GLY A 424 1.67 0.92 -36.70
C GLY A 424 0.40 0.10 -37.01
N GLN A 425 -0.10 -0.68 -36.05
CA GLN A 425 -1.42 -1.28 -36.06
C GLN A 425 -2.47 -0.27 -35.56
N THR A 426 -3.75 -0.61 -35.67
CA THR A 426 -4.86 0.14 -35.06
C THR A 426 -5.93 -0.84 -34.63
N ILE A 427 -6.34 -0.74 -33.37
CA ILE A 427 -7.27 -1.66 -32.70
C ILE A 427 -8.48 -0.84 -32.28
N GLU A 428 -9.66 -1.27 -32.73
CA GLU A 428 -10.95 -0.69 -32.32
C GLU A 428 -11.42 -1.42 -31.05
N ILE A 429 -11.78 -0.67 -30.02
CA ILE A 429 -12.05 -1.19 -28.67
C ILE A 429 -13.42 -0.64 -28.23
N ALA A 430 -14.37 -1.55 -27.96
CA ALA A 430 -15.73 -1.18 -27.59
C ALA A 430 -15.82 -0.56 -26.18
N PRO A 431 -16.87 0.20 -25.86
CA PRO A 431 -17.18 0.64 -24.49
C PRO A 431 -17.14 -0.53 -23.49
N GLY A 432 -16.45 -0.34 -22.36
CA GLY A 432 -16.36 -1.34 -21.29
C GLY A 432 -15.64 -2.65 -21.66
N ALA A 433 -14.98 -2.74 -22.82
CA ALA A 433 -14.27 -3.96 -23.22
C ALA A 433 -13.16 -4.30 -22.20
N GLY A 434 -13.08 -5.56 -21.79
CA GLY A 434 -12.13 -6.04 -20.79
C GLY A 434 -12.52 -5.83 -19.31
N MET A 435 -13.52 -4.99 -19.00
CA MET A 435 -13.87 -4.68 -17.60
C MET A 435 -14.50 -5.87 -16.84
N ASP A 436 -15.37 -6.65 -17.51
CA ASP A 436 -16.02 -7.83 -16.92
C ASP A 436 -15.10 -9.07 -16.90
N SER A 437 -14.14 -9.17 -17.84
CA SER A 437 -13.26 -10.32 -18.02
C SER A 437 -12.14 -10.04 -19.04
N PRO A 438 -10.91 -10.55 -18.85
CA PRO A 438 -9.87 -10.51 -19.88
C PRO A 438 -10.23 -11.28 -21.17
N ASP A 439 -11.16 -12.25 -21.12
CA ASP A 439 -11.69 -12.95 -22.31
C ASP A 439 -12.43 -12.00 -23.28
N ASP A 440 -12.97 -10.87 -22.79
CA ASP A 440 -13.72 -9.88 -23.56
C ASP A 440 -12.87 -8.64 -23.93
N ALA A 441 -11.59 -8.59 -23.55
CA ALA A 441 -10.63 -7.57 -23.97
C ALA A 441 -10.03 -7.92 -25.35
N PRO A 442 -9.82 -6.96 -26.26
CA PRO A 442 -8.89 -7.13 -27.38
C PRO A 442 -7.48 -7.42 -26.87
N THR A 443 -6.73 -8.27 -27.58
CA THR A 443 -5.35 -8.64 -27.21
C THR A 443 -4.37 -8.42 -28.36
N LEU A 444 -3.13 -8.07 -28.05
CA LEU A 444 -2.02 -8.03 -29.00
C LEU A 444 -0.74 -8.64 -28.42
N ASP A 445 -0.16 -9.60 -29.13
CA ASP A 445 1.17 -10.13 -28.84
C ASP A 445 2.23 -9.31 -29.61
N LEU A 446 3.27 -8.83 -28.91
CA LEU A 446 4.37 -8.01 -29.44
C LEU A 446 5.75 -8.59 -29.10
N ASP A 447 6.76 -8.25 -29.89
CA ASP A 447 8.15 -8.50 -29.49
C ASP A 447 8.55 -7.55 -28.33
N PRO A 448 9.54 -7.90 -27.49
CA PRO A 448 9.97 -7.04 -26.37
C PRO A 448 10.57 -5.71 -26.85
N GLY A 449 10.22 -4.60 -26.19
CA GLY A 449 10.71 -3.27 -26.54
C GLY A 449 9.90 -2.11 -25.98
N THR A 450 10.26 -0.90 -26.40
CA THR A 450 9.58 0.35 -26.06
C THR A 450 8.69 0.78 -27.22
N TYR A 451 7.43 1.11 -26.91
CA TYR A 451 6.37 1.41 -27.89
C TYR A 451 5.63 2.70 -27.56
N ASP A 452 5.45 3.56 -28.57
CA ASP A 452 4.52 4.68 -28.50
C ASP A 452 3.08 4.13 -28.68
N VAL A 453 2.16 4.53 -27.78
CA VAL A 453 0.76 4.07 -27.74
C VAL A 453 -0.16 5.28 -27.88
N THR A 454 -0.83 5.43 -29.02
CA THR A 454 -1.79 6.53 -29.24
C THR A 454 -3.21 6.05 -28.95
N THR A 455 -3.76 6.43 -27.79
CA THR A 455 -5.20 6.27 -27.47
C THR A 455 -6.00 7.41 -28.10
N THR A 456 -7.14 7.09 -28.72
CA THR A 456 -8.06 8.04 -29.34
C THR A 456 -9.51 7.75 -28.93
N VAL A 457 -10.17 8.74 -28.33
CA VAL A 457 -11.59 8.72 -27.91
C VAL A 457 -12.26 10.03 -28.32
N ASP A 458 -13.48 9.95 -28.87
CA ASP A 458 -14.31 11.06 -29.39
C ASP A 458 -13.60 12.10 -30.31
N GLY A 459 -12.45 11.73 -30.89
CA GLY A 459 -11.61 12.58 -31.74
C GLY A 459 -10.55 13.40 -31.01
N SER A 460 -10.46 13.28 -29.69
CA SER A 460 -9.27 13.60 -28.89
C SER A 460 -8.24 12.48 -29.02
N SER A 461 -6.96 12.74 -28.76
CA SER A 461 -5.93 11.69 -28.72
C SER A 461 -4.78 12.08 -27.81
N VAL A 462 -4.33 11.12 -27.00
CA VAL A 462 -3.10 11.19 -26.20
C VAL A 462 -2.08 10.23 -26.80
N THR A 463 -0.81 10.32 -26.42
CA THR A 463 0.21 9.34 -26.84
C THR A 463 1.23 9.15 -25.74
N ASP A 464 1.22 7.95 -25.19
CA ASP A 464 2.05 7.52 -24.07
C ASP A 464 3.17 6.60 -24.58
N GLN A 465 4.11 6.25 -23.70
CA GLN A 465 5.20 5.35 -24.04
C GLN A 465 5.31 4.23 -23.00
N ILE A 466 5.09 2.99 -23.45
CA ILE A 466 5.23 1.79 -22.62
C ILE A 466 6.52 1.06 -22.97
N THR A 467 7.08 0.29 -22.04
CA THR A 467 8.14 -0.68 -22.32
C THR A 467 7.72 -2.04 -21.78
N ILE A 468 7.89 -3.09 -22.58
CA ILE A 468 7.45 -4.44 -22.29
C ILE A 468 8.59 -5.44 -22.52
N GLY A 469 8.77 -6.36 -21.58
CA GLY A 469 9.80 -7.40 -21.57
C GLY A 469 9.44 -8.65 -22.38
N ALA A 470 10.22 -9.72 -22.18
CA ALA A 470 9.96 -11.02 -22.77
C ALA A 470 9.13 -11.90 -21.82
N ASP A 471 8.19 -12.65 -22.40
CA ASP A 471 7.35 -13.63 -21.70
C ASP A 471 6.36 -13.00 -20.68
N GLU A 472 6.09 -11.70 -20.82
CA GLU A 472 5.23 -10.90 -19.92
C GLU A 472 3.77 -10.75 -20.38
N THR A 473 2.89 -10.43 -19.45
CA THR A 473 1.49 -10.05 -19.72
C THR A 473 1.14 -8.72 -19.05
N TRP A 474 0.53 -7.82 -19.80
CA TRP A 474 0.16 -6.47 -19.36
C TRP A 474 -1.30 -6.16 -19.68
N GLY A 475 -2.01 -5.58 -18.72
CA GLY A 475 -3.24 -4.82 -18.98
C GLY A 475 -2.87 -3.38 -19.35
N LEU A 476 -3.42 -2.85 -20.43
CA LEU A 476 -3.43 -1.41 -20.71
C LEU A 476 -4.82 -0.89 -20.35
N LEU A 477 -4.90 -0.10 -19.29
CA LEU A 477 -6.12 0.54 -18.83
C LEU A 477 -6.27 1.87 -19.60
N LEU A 478 -7.39 2.06 -20.28
CA LEU A 478 -7.60 3.13 -21.26
C LEU A 478 -8.77 4.03 -20.87
N ASP A 479 -8.53 5.34 -20.89
CA ASP A 479 -9.51 6.38 -20.58
C ASP A 479 -9.33 7.62 -21.50
N GLU A 480 -9.87 8.78 -21.13
CA GLU A 480 -9.63 10.04 -21.88
C GLU A 480 -8.20 10.60 -21.72
N GLN A 481 -7.45 10.12 -20.72
CA GLN A 481 -6.18 10.68 -20.25
C GLN A 481 -4.98 9.94 -20.84
N GLY A 482 -5.09 8.65 -21.20
CA GLY A 482 -4.05 7.94 -21.94
C GLY A 482 -4.18 6.42 -21.98
N ALA A 483 -3.04 5.74 -21.79
CA ALA A 483 -2.93 4.30 -21.55
C ALA A 483 -2.04 4.03 -20.34
N LEU A 484 -2.61 3.56 -19.23
CA LEU A 484 -1.90 3.17 -18.01
C LEU A 484 -1.53 1.68 -18.09
N PRO A 485 -0.23 1.32 -18.15
CA PRO A 485 0.20 -0.08 -18.13
C PRO A 485 0.19 -0.67 -16.70
N LEU A 486 -0.42 -1.84 -16.54
CA LEU A 486 -0.43 -2.65 -15.33
C LEU A 486 0.10 -4.04 -15.65
N GLN A 487 1.16 -4.50 -14.97
CA GLN A 487 1.69 -5.83 -15.22
C GLN A 487 0.82 -6.90 -14.54
N MET A 488 0.44 -7.91 -15.32
CA MET A 488 -0.36 -9.07 -14.87
C MET A 488 0.52 -10.32 -14.69
N TYR A 489 1.64 -10.38 -15.41
CA TYR A 489 2.66 -11.43 -15.38
C TYR A 489 4.01 -10.84 -15.80
#